data_AF-A0A8T4V0S4-F1
#
_entry.id   AF-A0A8T4V0S4-F1
#
_cell.length_a   1.000
_cell.length_b   1.000
_cell.length_c   1.000
_cell.angle_alpha   90.00
_cell.angle_beta   90.00
_cell.angle_gamma   90.00
#
_symmetry.space_group_name_H-M   'P 1'
#
loop_
_entity.id
_entity.type
_entity.pdbx_description
1 polymer ?
#
loop_
_entity_poly.entity_id
_entity_poly.type
_entity_poly.pdbx_seq_one_letter_code
_entity_poly.pdbx_strand_id
1 'polypeptide(L)'
;MKKILRIIVAFIAILIGIYSLFKITPTFNLAADFFIISFGFLALIWSFKAYRSLAQNSSLRSYSLLFVFALLAIFLNKLLTLLRSLNLFNNIITENSLMVIGYLLFALSAYKILMIGKEFGFAESANMIEEALKEKKKKRSK
;
A
#
# COMPACT_ATOMS: atom_id res chain seq x y z
N MET A 1 15.09 27.22 0.19
CA MET A 1 13.79 27.85 -0.16
C MET A 1 12.98 27.12 -1.24
N LYS A 2 13.54 26.72 -2.40
CA LYS A 2 12.78 26.07 -3.49
C LYS A 2 12.00 24.80 -3.10
N LYS A 3 12.47 24.00 -2.12
CA LYS A 3 11.76 22.79 -1.64
C LYS A 3 10.49 23.10 -0.85
N ILE A 4 10.56 24.04 0.11
CA ILE A 4 9.42 24.39 0.98
C ILE A 4 8.29 25.02 0.16
N LEU A 5 8.62 25.91 -0.77
CA LEU A 5 7.62 26.52 -1.66
C LEU A 5 6.92 25.45 -2.53
N ARG A 6 7.66 24.45 -3.02
CA ARG A 6 7.08 23.35 -3.81
C ARG A 6 6.13 22.47 -2.99
N ILE A 7 6.44 22.25 -1.71
CA ILE A 7 5.58 21.51 -0.78
C ILE A 7 4.30 22.31 -0.49
N ILE A 8 4.41 23.61 -0.23
CA ILE A 8 3.25 24.48 0.02
C ILE A 8 2.34 24.55 -1.20
N VAL A 9 2.89 24.73 -2.40
CA VAL A 9 2.10 24.75 -3.65
C VAL A 9 1.42 23.40 -3.90
N ALA A 10 2.12 22.27 -3.67
CA ALA A 10 1.52 20.95 -3.78
C ALA A 10 0.38 20.76 -2.76
N PHE A 11 0.55 21.24 -1.53
CA PHE A 11 -0.47 21.17 -0.49
C PHE A 11 -1.70 22.00 -0.83
N ILE A 12 -1.50 23.23 -1.30
CA ILE A 12 -2.60 24.11 -1.76
C ILE A 12 -3.33 23.49 -2.96
N ALA A 13 -2.59 22.92 -3.92
CA ALA A 13 -3.20 22.23 -5.07
C ALA A 13 -4.07 21.04 -4.64
N ILE A 14 -3.61 20.27 -3.63
CA ILE A 14 -4.41 19.20 -3.03
C ILE A 14 -5.69 19.78 -2.43
N LEU A 15 -5.59 20.80 -1.57
CA LEU A 15 -6.75 21.44 -0.92
C LEU A 15 -7.76 22.00 -1.92
N ILE A 16 -7.30 22.63 -3.01
CA ILE A 16 -8.18 23.12 -4.08
C ILE A 16 -8.85 21.95 -4.81
N GLY A 17 -8.13 20.87 -5.07
CA GLY A 17 -8.70 19.64 -5.63
C GLY A 17 -9.78 19.05 -4.72
N ILE A 18 -9.53 19.03 -3.40
CA ILE A 18 -10.49 18.59 -2.38
C ILE A 18 -11.76 19.43 -2.43
N TYR A 19 -11.60 20.75 -2.33
CA TYR A 19 -12.72 21.68 -2.34
C TYR A 19 -13.52 21.61 -3.64
N SER A 20 -12.85 21.49 -4.79
CA SER A 20 -13.52 21.37 -6.09
C SER A 20 -14.33 20.07 -6.20
N LEU A 21 -13.81 18.95 -5.69
CA LEU A 21 -14.56 17.69 -5.64
C LEU A 21 -15.86 17.83 -4.84
N PHE A 22 -15.81 18.43 -3.65
CA PHE A 22 -17.00 18.65 -2.82
C PHE A 22 -18.01 19.61 -3.44
N LYS A 23 -17.57 20.56 -4.27
CA LYS A 23 -18.47 21.48 -4.98
C LYS A 23 -19.16 20.83 -6.19
N ILE A 24 -18.48 19.90 -6.87
CA ILE A 24 -18.95 19.27 -8.11
C ILE A 24 -19.81 18.03 -7.82
N THR A 25 -19.53 17.32 -6.73
CA THR A 25 -20.27 16.09 -6.40
C THR A 25 -21.51 16.38 -5.55
N PRO A 26 -22.69 15.89 -5.96
CA PRO A 26 -23.96 16.19 -5.29
C PRO A 26 -24.12 15.47 -3.94
N THR A 27 -23.26 14.49 -3.62
CA THR A 27 -23.32 13.74 -2.36
C THR A 27 -21.92 13.52 -1.77
N PHE A 28 -21.82 13.57 -0.44
CA PHE A 28 -20.58 13.30 0.30
C PHE A 28 -19.97 11.93 -0.07
N ASN A 29 -20.81 10.93 -0.34
CA ASN A 29 -20.37 9.58 -0.71
C ASN A 29 -19.58 9.57 -2.02
N LEU A 30 -20.02 10.30 -3.04
CA LEU A 30 -19.29 10.42 -4.31
C LEU A 30 -17.93 11.10 -4.10
N ALA A 31 -17.89 12.19 -3.33
CA ALA A 31 -16.64 12.87 -3.01
C ALA A 31 -15.63 11.91 -2.33
N ALA A 32 -16.10 11.15 -1.34
CA ALA A 32 -15.30 10.16 -0.63
C ALA A 32 -14.77 9.06 -1.57
N ASP A 33 -15.60 8.57 -2.49
CA ASP A 33 -15.18 7.56 -3.47
C ASP A 33 -14.11 8.08 -4.44
N PHE A 34 -14.23 9.32 -4.93
CA PHE A 34 -13.19 9.97 -5.73
C PHE A 34 -11.87 10.13 -4.97
N PHE A 35 -11.95 10.45 -3.68
CA PHE A 35 -10.77 10.51 -2.82
C PHE A 35 -10.08 9.16 -2.68
N ILE A 36 -10.86 8.13 -2.34
CA ILE A 36 -10.37 6.76 -2.18
C ILE A 36 -9.70 6.28 -3.47
N ILE A 37 -10.29 6.55 -4.63
CA ILE A 37 -9.72 6.19 -5.93
C ILE A 37 -8.43 6.97 -6.20
N SER A 38 -8.40 8.27 -5.93
CA SER A 38 -7.20 9.09 -6.13
C SER A 38 -6.01 8.57 -5.30
N PHE A 39 -6.23 8.30 -4.01
CA PHE A 39 -5.21 7.71 -3.14
C PHE A 39 -4.88 6.27 -3.49
N GLY A 40 -5.87 5.48 -3.91
CA GLY A 40 -5.66 4.10 -4.38
C GLY A 40 -4.78 4.02 -5.62
N PHE A 41 -4.93 4.96 -6.55
CA PHE A 41 -4.08 5.05 -7.74
C PHE A 41 -2.64 5.42 -7.38
N LEU A 42 -2.44 6.39 -6.48
CA LEU A 42 -1.12 6.72 -5.94
C LEU A 42 -0.46 5.53 -5.24
N ALA A 43 -1.22 4.80 -4.42
CA ALA A 43 -0.76 3.60 -3.74
C ALA A 43 -0.28 2.54 -4.76
N LEU A 44 -1.05 2.28 -5.82
CA LEU A 44 -0.65 1.37 -6.91
C LEU A 44 0.67 1.79 -7.56
N ILE A 45 0.83 3.07 -7.90
CA ILE A 45 2.07 3.58 -8.49
C ILE A 45 3.26 3.33 -7.56
N TRP A 46 3.12 3.66 -6.28
CA TRP A 46 4.21 3.49 -5.31
C TRP A 46 4.52 2.03 -5.04
N SER A 47 3.51 1.17 -4.91
CA SER A 47 3.71 -0.27 -4.74
C SER A 47 4.40 -0.89 -5.96
N PHE A 48 4.03 -0.47 -7.17
CA PHE A 48 4.70 -0.94 -8.38
C PHE A 48 6.14 -0.46 -8.52
N LYS A 49 6.42 0.80 -8.12
CA LYS A 49 7.81 1.30 -8.01
C LYS A 49 8.62 0.52 -6.98
N ALA A 50 8.02 0.23 -5.82
CA ALA A 50 8.63 -0.59 -4.79
C ALA A 50 8.98 -1.98 -5.33
N TYR A 51 8.03 -2.67 -5.98
CA TYR A 51 8.29 -3.95 -6.65
C TYR A 51 9.49 -3.90 -7.61
N ARG A 52 9.55 -2.88 -8.48
CA ARG A 52 10.65 -2.72 -9.45
C ARG A 52 12.00 -2.44 -8.80
N SER A 53 12.02 -1.80 -7.63
CA SER A 53 13.26 -1.50 -6.89
C SER A 53 13.86 -2.71 -6.17
N LEU A 54 13.12 -3.81 -6.04
CA LEU A 54 13.57 -5.00 -5.32
C LEU A 54 14.43 -5.92 -6.20
N ALA A 55 15.43 -6.57 -5.57
CA ALA A 55 16.34 -7.49 -6.24
C ALA A 55 15.59 -8.66 -6.91
N GLN A 56 16.11 -9.10 -8.07
CA GLN A 56 15.37 -9.87 -9.07
C GLN A 56 14.93 -11.28 -8.63
N ASN A 57 15.52 -11.84 -7.56
CA ASN A 57 15.15 -13.12 -6.96
C ASN A 57 14.90 -13.02 -5.45
N SER A 58 14.68 -11.81 -4.92
CA SER A 58 14.39 -11.67 -3.49
C SER A 58 12.99 -12.21 -3.20
N SER A 59 12.85 -12.91 -2.08
CA SER A 59 11.55 -13.31 -1.55
C SER A 59 10.64 -12.08 -1.43
N LEU A 60 11.17 -10.96 -0.91
CA LEU A 60 10.55 -9.62 -0.87
C LEU A 60 9.85 -9.19 -2.18
N ARG A 61 10.47 -9.46 -3.33
CA ARG A 61 9.92 -9.09 -4.64
C ARG A 61 8.67 -9.89 -4.99
N SER A 62 8.63 -11.19 -4.67
CA SER A 62 7.44 -12.03 -4.86
C SER A 62 6.26 -11.54 -4.02
N TYR A 63 6.53 -11.08 -2.79
CA TYR A 63 5.52 -10.53 -1.88
C TYR A 63 4.98 -9.20 -2.35
N SER A 64 5.88 -8.30 -2.74
CA SER A 64 5.51 -7.01 -3.29
C SER A 64 4.63 -7.16 -4.53
N LEU A 65 4.89 -8.18 -5.37
CA LEU A 65 4.04 -8.48 -6.52
C LEU A 65 2.63 -8.93 -6.13
N LEU A 66 2.49 -9.88 -5.19
CA LEU A 66 1.18 -10.32 -4.68
C LEU A 66 0.40 -9.17 -4.03
N PHE A 67 1.10 -8.32 -3.29
CA PHE A 67 0.54 -7.13 -2.67
C PHE A 67 0.04 -6.12 -3.73
N VAL A 68 0.79 -5.91 -4.81
CA VAL A 68 0.35 -5.07 -5.94
C VAL A 68 -0.92 -5.65 -6.58
N PHE A 69 -1.00 -6.97 -6.77
CA PHE A 69 -2.22 -7.59 -7.31
C PHE A 69 -3.41 -7.48 -6.35
N ALA A 70 -3.20 -7.62 -5.05
CA ALA A 70 -4.24 -7.41 -4.03
C ALA A 70 -4.79 -5.97 -4.10
N LEU A 71 -3.88 -4.98 -4.12
CA LEU A 71 -4.24 -3.57 -4.27
C LEU A 71 -4.97 -3.30 -5.57
N LEU A 72 -4.55 -3.94 -6.68
CA LEU A 72 -5.18 -3.76 -7.97
C LEU A 72 -6.61 -4.29 -7.97
N ALA A 73 -6.86 -5.47 -7.39
CA ALA A 73 -8.19 -6.03 -7.27
C ALA A 73 -9.11 -5.15 -6.41
N ILE A 74 -8.62 -4.66 -5.27
CA ILE A 74 -9.37 -3.73 -4.40
C ILE A 74 -9.68 -2.42 -5.14
N PHE A 75 -8.70 -1.88 -5.84
CA PHE A 75 -8.84 -0.64 -6.61
C PHE A 75 -9.87 -0.78 -7.73
N LEU A 76 -9.80 -1.87 -8.51
CA LEU A 76 -10.75 -2.15 -9.58
C LEU A 76 -12.18 -2.33 -9.04
N ASN A 77 -12.33 -3.01 -7.90
CA ASN A 77 -13.64 -3.13 -7.25
C ASN A 77 -14.21 -1.76 -6.87
N LYS A 78 -13.38 -0.87 -6.29
CA LYS A 78 -13.80 0.49 -5.93
C LYS A 78 -14.11 1.36 -7.16
N LEU A 79 -13.33 1.24 -8.23
CA LEU A 79 -13.61 1.91 -9.49
C LEU A 79 -14.96 1.45 -10.06
N LEU A 80 -15.25 0.15 -10.01
CA LEU A 80 -16.53 -0.40 -10.45
C LEU A 80 -17.70 0.14 -9.61
N THR A 81 -17.55 0.22 -8.28
CA THR A 81 -18.54 0.82 -7.38
C THR A 81 -18.81 2.29 -7.75
N LEU A 82 -17.75 3.08 -8.02
CA LEU A 82 -17.92 4.47 -8.45
C LEU A 82 -18.67 4.55 -9.79
N LEU A 83 -18.29 3.76 -10.80
CA LEU A 83 -18.95 3.77 -12.10
C LEU A 83 -20.45 3.41 -12.00
N ARG A 84 -20.83 2.53 -11.08
CA ARG A 84 -22.23 2.23 -10.77
C ARG A 84 -22.94 3.36 -10.06
N SER A 85 -22.29 4.02 -9.10
CA SER A 85 -22.86 5.21 -8.43
C SER A 85 -23.15 6.36 -9.40
N LEU A 86 -22.48 6.36 -10.56
CA LEU A 86 -22.72 7.26 -11.68
C LEU A 86 -23.76 6.73 -12.69
N ASN A 87 -24.44 5.61 -12.39
CA ASN A 87 -25.39 4.91 -13.26
C ASN A 87 -24.83 4.55 -14.66
N LEU A 88 -23.51 4.40 -14.81
CA LEU A 88 -22.88 4.09 -16.10
C LEU A 88 -22.94 2.60 -16.46
N PHE A 89 -23.14 1.71 -15.48
CA PHE A 89 -23.19 0.26 -15.67
C PHE A 89 -24.29 -0.36 -14.82
N ASN A 90 -25.33 -0.91 -15.46
CA ASN A 90 -26.47 -1.47 -14.74
C ASN A 90 -26.38 -2.97 -14.42
N ASN A 91 -25.47 -3.76 -14.99
CA ASN A 91 -25.70 -5.21 -14.94
C ASN A 91 -24.55 -6.22 -15.14
N ILE A 92 -23.29 -5.93 -14.75
CA ILE A 92 -22.25 -6.95 -14.89
C ILE A 92 -21.34 -6.98 -13.65
N ILE A 93 -21.14 -8.22 -13.14
CA ILE A 93 -20.33 -8.68 -12.00
C ILE A 93 -21.06 -8.68 -10.64
N THR A 94 -21.13 -9.86 -10.00
CA THR A 94 -21.61 -10.01 -8.61
C THR A 94 -20.84 -9.07 -7.70
N GLU A 95 -21.58 -8.24 -6.96
CA GLU A 95 -21.04 -7.31 -5.99
C GLU A 95 -19.96 -8.00 -5.15
N ASN A 96 -18.79 -7.39 -5.08
CA ASN A 96 -17.69 -7.79 -4.21
C ASN A 96 -16.87 -9.02 -4.65
N SER A 97 -17.12 -9.64 -5.81
CA SER A 97 -16.27 -10.74 -6.29
C SER A 97 -14.79 -10.35 -6.43
N LEU A 98 -14.51 -9.16 -6.98
CA LEU A 98 -13.15 -8.59 -7.04
C LEU A 98 -12.59 -8.25 -5.65
N MET A 99 -13.45 -7.86 -4.72
CA MET A 99 -13.06 -7.58 -3.34
C MET A 99 -12.65 -8.86 -2.60
N VAL A 100 -13.37 -9.98 -2.81
CA VAL A 100 -13.01 -11.30 -2.28
C VAL A 100 -11.64 -11.73 -2.80
N ILE A 101 -11.39 -11.58 -4.11
CA ILE A 101 -10.08 -11.86 -4.71
C ILE A 101 -8.99 -10.98 -4.08
N GLY A 102 -9.26 -9.68 -3.91
CA GLY A 102 -8.33 -8.74 -3.27
C GLY A 102 -7.98 -9.15 -1.84
N TYR A 103 -8.97 -9.51 -1.03
CA TYR A 103 -8.73 -9.98 0.35
C TYR A 103 -8.00 -11.31 0.40
N LEU A 104 -8.26 -12.23 -0.53
CA LEU A 104 -7.55 -13.49 -0.61
C LEU A 104 -6.07 -13.28 -0.94
N LEU A 105 -5.77 -12.43 -1.93
CA LEU A 105 -4.40 -12.04 -2.27
C LEU A 105 -3.70 -11.29 -1.13
N PHE A 106 -4.44 -10.44 -0.41
CA PHE A 106 -3.94 -9.75 0.77
C PHE A 106 -3.60 -10.73 1.90
N ALA A 107 -4.47 -11.68 2.20
CA ALA A 107 -4.24 -12.72 3.20
C ALA A 107 -3.02 -13.59 2.83
N LEU A 108 -2.90 -13.99 1.55
CA LEU A 108 -1.73 -14.69 1.04
C LEU A 108 -0.45 -13.88 1.22
N SER A 109 -0.51 -12.57 0.95
CA SER A 109 0.62 -11.65 1.13
C SER A 109 1.01 -11.52 2.61
N ALA A 110 0.03 -11.41 3.51
CA ALA A 110 0.25 -11.30 4.96
C ALA A 110 0.85 -12.59 5.55
N TYR A 111 0.32 -13.75 5.18
CA TYR A 111 0.90 -15.06 5.56
C TYR A 111 2.36 -15.18 5.13
N LYS A 112 2.62 -14.75 3.91
CA LYS A 112 3.94 -14.75 3.34
C LYS A 112 4.90 -13.78 4.06
N ILE A 113 4.46 -12.59 4.46
CA ILE A 113 5.23 -11.68 5.32
C ILE A 113 5.55 -12.33 6.66
N LEU A 114 4.61 -13.05 7.27
CA LEU A 114 4.86 -13.78 8.51
C LEU A 114 5.96 -14.84 8.32
N MET A 115 5.98 -15.55 7.19
CA MET A 115 7.04 -16.52 6.88
C MET A 115 8.41 -15.86 6.73
N ILE A 116 8.50 -14.74 6.01
CA ILE A 116 9.74 -13.93 5.95
C ILE A 116 10.14 -13.46 7.33
N GLY A 117 9.19 -12.95 8.12
CA GLY A 117 9.48 -12.42 9.46
C GLY A 117 10.04 -13.50 10.38
N LYS A 118 9.69 -14.76 10.15
CA LYS A 118 10.29 -15.92 10.80
C LYS A 118 11.67 -16.26 10.23
N GLU A 119 11.84 -16.24 8.91
CA GLU A 119 13.11 -16.57 8.21
C GLU A 119 14.21 -15.51 8.36
N PHE A 120 13.85 -14.25 8.24
CA PHE A 120 14.69 -13.07 8.47
C PHE A 120 14.53 -12.54 9.89
N GLY A 121 13.94 -13.34 10.78
CA GLY A 121 13.81 -13.02 12.18
C GLY A 121 15.18 -12.78 12.75
N PHE A 122 15.58 -11.50 12.77
CA PHE A 122 16.79 -10.99 13.39
C PHE A 122 16.91 -11.37 14.87
N ALA A 123 15.99 -12.14 15.45
CA ALA A 123 16.11 -12.72 16.77
C ALA A 123 17.40 -13.54 16.90
N GLU A 124 17.73 -14.41 15.93
CA GLU A 124 18.94 -15.24 16.00
C GLU A 124 20.20 -14.40 15.79
N SER A 125 20.22 -13.54 14.76
CA SER A 125 21.32 -12.63 14.47
C SER A 125 21.53 -11.55 15.56
N ALA A 126 20.46 -11.04 16.17
CA ALA A 126 20.53 -10.06 17.26
C ALA A 126 20.99 -10.72 18.56
N ASN A 127 20.55 -11.95 18.86
CA ASN A 127 21.07 -12.71 19.99
C ASN A 127 22.57 -12.98 19.84
N MET A 128 23.04 -13.38 18.65
CA MET A 128 24.48 -13.54 18.38
C MET A 128 25.26 -12.23 18.55
N ILE A 129 24.71 -11.10 18.08
CA ILE A 129 25.35 -9.78 18.24
C ILE A 129 25.38 -9.37 19.72
N GLU A 130 24.31 -9.66 20.48
CA GLU A 130 24.21 -9.35 21.91
C GLU A 130 25.19 -10.20 22.73
N GLU A 131 25.33 -11.48 22.42
CA GLU A 131 26.31 -12.38 23.03
C GLU A 131 27.75 -11.92 22.74
N ALA A 132 28.06 -11.59 21.48
CA ALA A 132 29.37 -11.07 21.10
C ALA A 132 29.71 -9.72 21.81
N LEU A 133 28.70 -8.87 22.04
CA LEU A 133 28.84 -7.64 22.81
C LEU A 133 29.08 -7.90 24.30
N LYS A 134 28.39 -8.88 24.90
CA LYS A 134 28.60 -9.31 26.29
C LYS A 134 29.99 -9.88 26.50
N GLU A 135 30.49 -10.71 25.60
CA GLU A 135 31.86 -11.25 25.65
C GLU A 135 32.92 -10.16 25.54
N LYS A 136 32.76 -9.20 24.62
CA LYS A 136 33.68 -8.06 24.50
C LYS A 136 33.72 -7.20 25.75
N LYS A 137 32.57 -6.98 26.41
CA LYS A 137 32.52 -6.27 27.70
C LYS A 137 33.27 -7.03 28.79
N LYS A 138 33.08 -8.36 28.87
CA LYS A 138 33.74 -9.23 29.87
C LYS A 138 35.26 -9.27 29.70
N LYS A 139 35.76 -9.21 28.46
CA LYS A 139 37.21 -9.13 28.15
C LYS A 139 37.83 -7.77 28.46
N ARG A 140 37.05 -6.68 28.44
CA ARG A 140 37.54 -5.32 28.78
C ARG A 140 37.52 -5.01 30.28
N SER A 141 36.80 -5.79 31.08
CA SER A 141 36.72 -5.64 32.54
C SER A 141 37.68 -6.54 33.31
N LYS A 142 38.52 -7.31 32.61
CA LYS A 142 39.68 -8.02 33.15
C LYS A 142 40.94 -7.29 32.71
#